data_AF-X1JIX6-F1
#
_entry.id   AF-X1JIX6-F1
#
_cell.length_a   1.000
_cell.length_b   1.000
_cell.length_c   1.000
_cell.angle_alpha   90.00
_cell.angle_beta   90.00
_cell.angle_gamma   90.00
#
_symmetry.space_group_name_H-M   'P 1'
#
loop_
_entity.id
_entity.type
_entity.pdbx_description
1 polymer ?
#
loop_
_entity_poly.entity_id
_entity_poly.type
_entity_poly.pdbx_seq_one_letter_code
_entity_poly.pdbx_strand_id
1 'polypeptide(L)'
;MFLPDKDSAVIWRGPLKMHLLKQFTEDVQWGNLDYLIVDLPPGTGDEPLSIVQLMQPDGAIIVTTPQEVALLDSRKAVNFAKKVNVPVIGIIENMSGFKCPYCGKEIDLFKVGGREKSSWGVRCTISRENTN
;
A
#
# COMPACT_ATOMS: atom_id res chain seq x y z
N MET A 1 20.55 13.35 15.37
CA MET A 1 20.88 13.04 13.97
C MET A 1 20.63 14.30 13.15
N PHE A 2 21.67 14.90 12.56
CA PHE A 2 21.48 16.03 11.65
C PHE A 2 20.99 15.47 10.32
N LEU A 3 19.78 15.87 9.90
CA LEU A 3 19.33 15.62 8.53
C LEU A 3 20.22 16.50 7.63
N PRO A 4 20.88 15.94 6.60
CA PRO A 4 21.47 16.76 5.56
C PRO A 4 20.36 17.57 4.87
N ASP A 5 20.77 18.61 4.14
CA ASP A 5 19.93 19.60 3.46
C ASP A 5 18.54 19.07 3.03
N LYS A 6 17.48 19.86 3.22
CA LYS A 6 16.07 19.42 3.05
C LYS A 6 15.80 18.78 1.68
N ASP A 7 16.57 19.14 0.66
CA ASP A 7 16.41 18.65 -0.72
C ASP A 7 17.34 17.47 -1.06
N SER A 8 18.15 16.99 -0.11
CA SER A 8 19.07 15.88 -0.33
C SER A 8 18.40 14.52 -0.15
N ALA A 9 18.47 13.68 -1.18
CA ALA A 9 18.00 12.30 -1.11
C ALA A 9 18.92 11.50 -0.17
N VAL A 10 18.49 11.29 1.07
CA VAL A 10 19.23 10.47 2.02
C VAL A 10 19.05 9.00 1.68
N ILE A 11 20.13 8.35 1.25
CA ILE A 11 20.15 6.90 1.03
C ILE A 11 20.35 6.22 2.37
N TRP A 12 19.25 5.74 2.95
CA TRP A 12 19.27 4.98 4.20
C TRP A 12 19.71 3.53 3.92
N ARG A 13 20.86 3.12 4.46
CA ARG A 13 21.37 1.75 4.35
C ARG A 13 20.67 0.81 5.35
N GLY A 14 20.61 -0.49 5.04
CA GLY A 14 19.79 -1.51 5.72
C GLY A 14 19.70 -1.43 7.26
N PRO A 15 20.81 -1.44 8.01
CA PRO A 15 20.76 -1.38 9.49
C PRO A 15 20.12 -0.10 10.04
N LEU A 16 20.32 1.02 9.34
CA LEU A 16 19.77 2.32 9.74
C LEU A 16 18.26 2.39 9.46
N LYS A 17 17.80 1.78 8.36
CA LYS A 17 16.35 1.64 8.08
C LYS A 17 15.65 0.84 9.18
N MET A 18 16.21 -0.31 9.56
CA MET A 18 15.63 -1.14 10.62
C MET A 18 15.56 -0.40 11.95
N HIS A 19 16.63 0.33 12.31
CA HIS A 19 16.65 1.14 13.51
C HIS A 19 15.53 2.20 13.50
N LEU A 20 15.35 2.91 12.38
CA LEU A 20 14.28 3.90 12.25
C LEU A 20 12.88 3.30 12.33
N LEU A 21 12.64 2.15 11.70
CA LEU A 21 11.36 1.44 11.82
C LEU A 21 11.08 1.08 13.29
N LYS A 22 12.10 0.60 14.00
CA LYS A 22 12.00 0.33 15.44
C LYS A 22 11.71 1.60 16.24
N GLN A 23 12.38 2.72 15.95
CA GLN A 23 12.09 3.98 16.63
C GLN A 23 10.65 4.46 16.37
N PHE A 24 10.15 4.40 15.13
CA PHE A 24 8.77 4.83 14.84
C PHE A 24 7.71 3.94 15.49
N THR A 25 8.03 2.66 15.72
CA THR A 25 7.09 1.69 16.29
C THR A 25 7.16 1.61 17.81
N GLU A 26 8.33 1.81 18.42
CA GLU A 26 8.54 1.66 19.87
C GLU A 26 8.78 2.99 20.60
N ASP A 27 9.49 3.95 20.00
CA ASP A 27 9.93 5.17 20.69
C ASP A 27 8.94 6.34 20.54
N VAL A 28 7.97 6.23 19.63
CA VAL A 28 6.96 7.26 19.40
C VAL A 28 5.77 7.07 20.35
N GLN A 29 5.44 8.12 21.09
CA GLN A 29 4.25 8.16 21.95
C GLN A 29 3.00 8.45 21.13
N TRP A 30 2.46 7.41 20.49
CA TRP A 30 1.21 7.49 19.73
C TRP A 30 -0.04 7.76 20.59
N GLY A 31 0.00 7.44 21.88
CA GLY A 31 -1.13 7.58 22.80
C GLY A 31 -2.20 6.51 22.57
N ASN A 32 -3.45 6.84 22.88
CA ASN A 32 -4.58 5.95 22.61
C ASN A 32 -5.02 6.11 21.16
N LEU A 33 -4.84 5.06 20.36
CA LEU A 33 -5.27 5.00 18.96
C LEU A 33 -6.21 3.82 18.75
N ASP A 34 -7.28 4.05 17.99
CA ASP A 34 -8.12 2.97 17.48
C ASP A 34 -7.45 2.24 16.30
N TYR A 35 -6.69 2.99 15.49
CA TYR A 35 -6.03 2.50 14.29
C TYR A 35 -4.68 3.18 14.08
N LEU A 36 -3.70 2.40 13.61
CA LEU A 36 -2.41 2.88 13.12
C LEU A 36 -2.22 2.35 11.70
N ILE A 37 -2.14 3.26 10.72
CA ILE A 37 -1.96 2.92 9.31
C ILE A 37 -0.49 3.12 8.96
N VAL A 38 0.12 2.08 8.37
CA VAL A 38 1.52 2.12 7.92
C VAL A 38 1.53 2.09 6.40
N ASP A 39 2.08 3.16 5.80
CA ASP A 39 2.31 3.22 4.35
C ASP A 39 3.65 2.55 4.02
N LEU A 40 3.57 1.40 3.36
CA LEU A 40 4.74 0.60 3.01
C LEU A 40 5.21 0.95 1.60
N PRO A 41 6.54 0.95 1.34
CA PRO A 41 7.04 1.06 -0.01
C PRO A 41 6.48 -0.09 -0.87
N PRO A 42 6.33 0.10 -2.19
CA PRO A 42 5.78 -0.92 -3.06
C PRO A 42 6.66 -2.18 -3.07
N GLY A 43 6.01 -3.33 -3.22
CA GLY A 43 6.68 -4.62 -3.38
C GLY A 43 6.68 -5.47 -2.11
N THR A 44 7.57 -6.47 -2.09
CA THR A 44 7.66 -7.49 -1.03
C THR A 44 9.09 -7.56 -0.48
N GLY A 45 9.73 -6.39 -0.31
CA GLY A 45 11.10 -6.25 0.16
C GLY A 45 11.25 -6.46 1.66
N ASP A 46 12.39 -6.03 2.20
CA ASP A 46 12.72 -6.20 3.62
C ASP A 46 11.85 -5.30 4.51
N GLU A 47 11.39 -4.14 4.03
CA GLU A 47 10.63 -3.17 4.82
C GLU A 47 9.24 -3.71 5.23
N PRO A 48 8.40 -4.24 4.32
CA PRO A 48 7.16 -4.91 4.71
C PRO A 48 7.38 -6.06 5.71
N LEU A 49 8.43 -6.86 5.52
CA LEU A 49 8.74 -7.98 6.44
C LEU A 49 9.12 -7.48 7.83
N SER A 50 9.92 -6.43 7.89
CA SER A 50 10.36 -5.80 9.14
C SER A 50 9.17 -5.27 9.93
N ILE A 51 8.22 -4.58 9.26
CA ILE A 51 7.00 -4.09 9.91
C ILE A 51 6.15 -5.24 10.43
N VAL A 52 5.99 -6.32 9.66
CA VAL A 52 5.23 -7.49 10.12
C VAL A 52 5.87 -8.13 11.36
N GLN A 53 7.20 -8.21 11.42
CA GLN A 53 7.92 -8.75 12.56
C GLN A 53 7.84 -7.85 13.80
N LEU A 54 7.92 -6.52 13.62
CA LEU A 54 7.90 -5.55 14.71
C LEU A 54 6.50 -5.34 15.29
N MET A 55 5.49 -5.23 14.42
CA MET A 55 4.14 -4.80 14.82
C MET A 55 3.08 -5.90 14.83
N GLN A 56 3.30 -7.01 14.10
CA GLN A 56 2.30 -8.09 13.93
C GLN A 56 0.90 -7.54 13.56
N PRO A 57 0.76 -6.89 12.40
CA PRO A 57 -0.45 -6.14 12.06
C PRO A 57 -1.68 -7.05 11.92
N ASP A 58 -2.84 -6.54 12.34
CA ASP A 58 -4.13 -7.25 12.27
C ASP A 58 -4.61 -7.51 10.83
N GLY A 59 -4.13 -6.72 9.87
CA GLY A 59 -4.47 -6.91 8.48
C GLY A 59 -3.73 -5.99 7.51
N ALA A 60 -3.85 -6.33 6.23
CA ALA A 60 -3.28 -5.58 5.12
C ALA A 60 -4.34 -5.19 4.09
N ILE A 61 -4.22 -3.97 3.57
CA ILE A 61 -4.98 -3.49 2.42
C ILE A 61 -4.02 -3.41 1.24
N ILE A 62 -4.35 -4.08 0.14
CA ILE A 62 -3.52 -4.04 -1.08
C ILE A 62 -4.09 -3.01 -2.03
N VAL A 63 -3.29 -2.02 -2.41
CA VAL A 63 -3.66 -1.02 -3.41
C VAL A 63 -3.03 -1.40 -4.76
N THR A 64 -3.81 -1.31 -5.83
CA THR A 64 -3.39 -1.63 -7.21
C THR A 64 -3.96 -0.64 -8.20
N THR A 65 -3.57 -0.73 -9.47
CA THR A 65 -4.23 -0.04 -10.59
C THR A 65 -4.62 -1.06 -11.65
N PRO A 66 -5.54 -0.76 -12.59
CA PRO A 66 -5.96 -1.72 -13.61
C PRO A 66 -4.85 -2.15 -14.59
N GLN A 67 -3.67 -1.52 -14.52
CA GLN A 67 -2.53 -1.83 -15.38
C GLN A 67 -1.99 -3.22 -15.07
N GLU A 68 -1.64 -3.98 -16.11
CA GLU A 68 -1.22 -5.38 -15.98
C GLU A 68 0.00 -5.55 -15.05
N VAL A 69 0.97 -4.64 -15.12
CA VAL A 69 2.15 -4.65 -14.26
C VAL A 69 1.77 -4.48 -12.79
N ALA A 70 0.87 -3.54 -12.48
CA ALA A 70 0.42 -3.31 -11.12
C ALA A 70 -0.37 -4.52 -10.57
N LEU A 71 -1.19 -5.17 -11.39
CA LEU A 71 -1.90 -6.38 -11.01
C LEU A 71 -0.94 -7.53 -10.66
N LEU A 72 0.15 -7.69 -11.41
CA LEU A 72 1.17 -8.70 -11.13
C LEU A 72 1.86 -8.45 -9.79
N ASP A 73 2.20 -7.21 -9.47
CA ASP A 73 2.85 -6.86 -8.20
C ASP A 73 1.88 -6.98 -7.02
N SER A 74 0.61 -6.63 -7.19
CA SER A 74 -0.42 -6.86 -6.17
C SER A 74 -0.65 -8.35 -5.89
N ARG A 75 -0.53 -9.24 -6.89
CA ARG A 75 -0.52 -10.70 -6.63
C ARG A 75 0.64 -11.14 -5.77
N LYS A 76 1.84 -10.59 -5.99
CA LYS A 76 2.99 -10.87 -5.14
C LYS A 76 2.75 -10.39 -3.71
N ALA A 77 2.18 -9.19 -3.54
CA ALA A 77 1.84 -8.63 -2.24
C ALA A 77 0.81 -9.48 -1.48
N VAL A 78 -0.26 -9.93 -2.14
CA VAL A 78 -1.24 -10.87 -1.55
C VAL A 78 -0.58 -12.18 -1.11
N ASN A 79 0.29 -12.75 -1.94
CA ASN A 79 1.00 -13.97 -1.60
C ASN A 79 2.01 -13.77 -0.47
N PHE A 80 2.67 -12.62 -0.42
CA PHE A 80 3.56 -12.25 0.67
C PHE A 80 2.79 -12.17 1.99
N ALA A 81 1.67 -11.44 2.03
CA ALA A 81 0.82 -11.34 3.22
C ALA A 81 0.39 -12.72 3.74
N LYS A 82 -0.02 -13.64 2.84
CA LYS A 82 -0.32 -15.03 3.20
C LYS A 82 0.88 -15.77 3.79
N LYS A 83 2.08 -15.62 3.21
CA LYS A 83 3.30 -16.27 3.70
C LYS A 83 3.70 -15.82 5.10
N VAL A 84 3.45 -14.55 5.42
CA VAL A 84 3.76 -13.97 6.74
C VAL A 84 2.56 -13.97 7.69
N ASN A 85 1.50 -14.71 7.36
CA ASN A 85 0.27 -14.86 8.15
C ASN A 85 -0.46 -13.54 8.48
N VAL A 86 -0.39 -12.56 7.59
CA VAL A 86 -1.16 -11.31 7.72
C VAL A 86 -2.45 -11.41 6.90
N PRO A 87 -3.64 -11.23 7.50
CA PRO A 87 -4.90 -11.25 6.79
C PRO A 87 -5.00 -10.11 5.76
N VAL A 88 -5.33 -10.43 4.51
CA VAL A 88 -5.69 -9.39 3.53
C VAL A 88 -7.16 -9.03 3.71
N ILE A 89 -7.42 -7.88 4.32
CA ILE A 89 -8.78 -7.43 4.66
C ILE A 89 -9.49 -6.75 3.49
N GLY A 90 -8.75 -6.32 2.46
CA GLY A 90 -9.32 -5.74 1.26
C GLY A 90 -8.30 -5.45 0.18
N ILE A 91 -8.81 -5.25 -1.04
CA ILE A 91 -8.03 -4.76 -2.18
C ILE A 91 -8.70 -3.49 -2.69
N ILE A 92 -7.91 -2.49 -3.03
CA ILE A 92 -8.36 -1.23 -3.62
C ILE A 92 -7.77 -1.13 -5.03
N GLU A 93 -8.62 -1.17 -6.04
CA GLU A 93 -8.23 -0.84 -7.42
C GLU A 93 -8.39 0.67 -7.63
N ASN A 94 -7.26 1.37 -7.67
CA ASN A 94 -7.17 2.81 -7.83
C ASN A 94 -7.03 3.23 -9.30
N MET A 95 -7.41 4.47 -9.61
CA MET A 95 -7.33 5.06 -10.95
C MET A 95 -8.09 4.25 -12.01
N SER A 96 -9.18 3.59 -11.62
CA SER A 96 -9.94 2.70 -12.52
C SER A 96 -10.90 3.43 -13.47
N GLY A 97 -11.01 4.75 -13.36
CA GLY A 97 -11.98 5.57 -14.08
C GLY A 97 -11.95 7.01 -13.61
N PHE A 98 -12.29 7.91 -14.53
CA PHE A 98 -12.29 9.36 -14.34
C PHE A 98 -13.69 9.89 -14.62
N LYS A 99 -14.23 10.70 -13.70
CA LYS A 99 -15.50 11.38 -13.93
C LYS A 99 -15.22 12.73 -14.56
N CYS A 100 -15.66 12.95 -15.80
CA CYS A 100 -15.46 14.21 -16.47
C CYS A 100 -16.15 15.35 -15.69
N PRO A 101 -15.42 16.40 -15.25
CA PRO A 101 -16.00 17.48 -14.45
C PRO A 101 -16.97 18.36 -15.24
N TYR A 102 -16.90 18.33 -16.59
CA TYR A 102 -17.72 19.17 -17.46
C TYR A 102 -19.05 18.53 -17.85
N CYS A 103 -19.08 17.21 -18.06
CA CYS A 103 -20.26 16.50 -18.56
C CYS A 103 -20.74 15.37 -17.65
N GLY A 104 -20.03 15.10 -16.55
CA GLY A 104 -20.35 14.05 -15.59
C GLY A 104 -20.21 12.62 -16.13
N LYS A 105 -19.84 12.45 -17.40
CA LYS A 105 -19.65 11.14 -18.02
C LYS A 105 -18.42 10.46 -17.44
N GLU A 106 -18.53 9.15 -17.29
CA GLU A 106 -17.43 8.29 -16.88
C GLU A 106 -16.52 8.05 -18.09
N ILE A 107 -15.23 8.21 -17.86
CA ILE A 107 -14.16 7.95 -18.81
C ILE A 107 -13.29 6.87 -18.19
N ASP A 108 -13.26 5.70 -18.81
CA ASP A 108 -12.35 4.64 -18.39
C ASP A 108 -10.92 5.03 -18.76
N LEU A 109 -10.09 5.33 -17.76
CA LEU A 109 -8.68 5.68 -17.96
C LEU A 109 -7.85 4.49 -18.46
N PHE A 110 -8.27 3.27 -18.08
CA PHE A 110 -7.63 2.01 -18.46
C PHE A 110 -8.70 0.97 -18.80
N LYS A 111 -8.34 -0.07 -19.58
CA LYS A 111 -9.27 -1.15 -19.93
C LYS A 111 -9.89 -1.74 -18.66
N VAL A 112 -11.20 -1.61 -18.52
CA VAL A 112 -11.99 -2.19 -17.42
C VAL A 112 -11.78 -3.70 -17.41
N GLY A 113 -11.40 -4.29 -16.26
CA GLY A 113 -11.27 -5.74 -16.13
C GLY A 113 -10.22 -6.29 -15.16
N GLY A 114 -9.50 -5.46 -14.40
CA GLY A 114 -8.55 -5.95 -13.37
C GLY A 114 -9.22 -6.84 -12.32
N ARG A 115 -10.46 -6.48 -11.95
CA ARG A 115 -11.34 -7.19 -11.01
C ARG A 115 -11.70 -8.61 -11.44
N GLU A 116 -12.11 -8.81 -12.70
CA GLU A 116 -12.56 -10.12 -13.21
C GLU A 116 -11.40 -11.06 -13.51
N LYS A 117 -10.29 -10.52 -14.02
CA LYS A 117 -9.13 -11.34 -14.41
C LYS A 117 -8.38 -11.95 -13.23
N SER A 118 -8.61 -11.45 -12.02
CA SER A 118 -7.67 -11.72 -10.93
C SER A 118 -8.17 -12.60 -9.80
N SER A 119 -9.49 -12.76 -9.63
CA SER A 119 -10.14 -13.60 -8.61
C SER A 119 -9.34 -13.69 -7.30
N TRP A 120 -9.35 -12.59 -6.54
CA TRP A 120 -8.46 -12.40 -5.39
C TRP A 120 -8.86 -13.21 -4.15
N GLY A 121 -10.06 -13.79 -4.12
CA GLY A 121 -10.62 -14.46 -2.94
C GLY A 121 -10.96 -13.52 -1.77
N VAL A 122 -10.83 -12.21 -1.96
CA VAL A 122 -11.11 -11.14 -0.98
C VAL A 122 -11.86 -9.99 -1.66
N ARG A 123 -12.60 -9.19 -0.88
CA ARG A 123 -13.38 -8.07 -1.41
C ARG A 123 -12.45 -7.02 -2.04
N CYS A 124 -12.64 -6.76 -3.34
CA CYS A 124 -11.97 -5.69 -4.06
C CYS A 124 -12.92 -4.49 -4.22
N THR A 125 -12.53 -3.31 -3.74
CA THR A 125 -13.24 -2.03 -3.89
C THR A 125 -12.55 -1.19 -4.97
N ILE A 126 -13.33 -0.51 -5.79
CA ILE A 126 -12.83 0.32 -6.87
C ILE A 126 -12.87 1.79 -6.42
N SER A 127 -11.74 2.49 -6.46
CA SER A 127 -11.70 3.94 -6.23
C SER A 127 -11.69 4.70 -7.55
N ARG A 128 -12.61 5.67 -7.64
CA ARG A 128 -12.77 6.57 -8.78
C ARG A 128 -12.31 7.96 -8.35
N GLU A 129 -11.48 8.62 -9.15
CA GLU A 129 -11.09 9.99 -8.87
C GLU A 129 -12.27 10.92 -9.17
N ASN A 130 -12.76 11.59 -8.13
CA ASN A 130 -13.64 12.76 -8.23
C ASN A 130 -12.78 13.99 -7.98
N THR A 131 -12.42 14.73 -9.02
CA THR A 131 -11.96 16.11 -8.82
C THR A 131 -13.20 16.99 -8.71
N ASN A 132 -13.54 17.39 -7.48
CA ASN A 132 -14.37 18.58 -7.25
C ASN A 132 -13.52 19.82 -7.53
#